data_AF-A0A7S1UVN9-F1
#
_entry.id   AF-A0A7S1UVN9-F1
#
_cell.length_a   1.000
_cell.length_b   1.000
_cell.length_c   1.000
_cell.angle_alpha   90.00
_cell.angle_beta   90.00
_cell.angle_gamma   90.00
#
_symmetry.space_group_name_H-M   'P 1'
#
loop_
_entity.id
_entity.type
_entity.pdbx_description
1 polymer ?
#
loop_
_entity_poly.entity_id
_entity_poly.type
_entity_poly.pdbx_seq_one_letter_code
_entity_poly.pdbx_strand_id
1 'polypeptide(L)'
;WKGSLASSLLTIVVVVRNKLTMRSTPISITAPRRNLDSVEAEKAGCPKDHLERIVREVHGKGPPLIEETDGLLHSSLDTLKRELAVSRCAEYNRAVTSCSEYVNSDDFLLMFLRADGFNVHGAAQRMEKYWEHRLRLFGDEVAFQPRPIRLTDLSDEDLATLRSTGLQLLPIRDKAGRALILSTRRKCLFEDRKEIGRLTWYLFHAALEDVGVQRSGVILLMYDDGPFGLEHYDRKLDKLCLELLTQSLPVRPIAVHHFYDSKMMDFVLPFVLFLMGREIR
;
A
#
# COMPACT_ATOMS: atom_id res chain seq x y z
N TRP A 1 10.41 20.09 25.52
CA TRP A 1 10.52 18.62 25.53
C TRP A 1 9.33 18.02 24.78
N LYS A 2 9.48 17.82 23.46
CA LYS A 2 8.57 17.02 22.61
C LYS A 2 9.46 16.43 21.52
N GLY A 3 10.05 15.28 21.82
CA GLY A 3 10.78 14.45 20.88
C GLY A 3 9.98 13.19 20.64
N SER A 4 9.38 13.08 19.46
CA SER A 4 8.91 11.82 18.90
C SER A 4 9.51 11.77 17.51
N LEU A 5 10.69 11.15 17.41
CA LEU A 5 11.26 10.74 16.13
C LEU A 5 10.40 9.57 15.64
N ALA A 6 9.33 9.89 14.90
CA ALA A 6 8.63 8.90 14.11
C ALA A 6 9.60 8.41 13.04
N SER A 7 10.09 7.18 13.20
CA SER A 7 10.73 6.45 12.12
C SER A 7 9.60 5.99 11.20
N SER A 8 9.30 6.81 10.19
CA SER A 8 8.33 6.47 9.15
C SER A 8 9.08 6.11 7.87
N LEU A 9 8.69 4.98 7.27
CA LEU A 9 9.22 4.49 6.00
C LEU A 9 8.67 5.33 4.85
N LEU A 10 9.57 5.84 4.00
CA LEU A 10 9.23 6.67 2.85
C LEU A 10 8.85 5.81 1.65
N THR A 11 7.66 6.02 1.09
CA THR A 11 7.23 5.45 -0.21
C THR A 11 7.44 6.51 -1.29
N ILE A 12 8.00 6.18 -2.45
CA ILE A 12 8.10 7.14 -3.57
C ILE A 12 7.10 6.82 -4.67
N VAL A 13 6.34 7.83 -5.11
CA VAL A 13 5.65 7.77 -6.40
C VAL A 13 6.60 8.17 -7.54
N VAL A 14 7.04 7.20 -8.33
CA VAL A 14 7.82 7.46 -9.54
C VAL A 14 6.86 7.55 -10.72
N VAL A 15 6.66 8.77 -11.21
CA VAL A 15 5.78 9.06 -12.33
C VAL A 15 6.58 8.97 -13.62
N VAL A 16 6.24 8.02 -14.50
CA VAL A 16 6.90 7.86 -15.80
C VAL A 16 5.91 8.21 -16.91
N ARG A 17 6.09 9.39 -17.50
CA ARG A 17 5.33 9.79 -18.71
C ARG A 17 5.90 9.04 -19.91
N ASN A 18 5.17 8.05 -20.43
CA ASN A 18 5.63 7.27 -21.56
C ASN A 18 5.44 8.06 -22.86
N LYS A 19 6.54 8.51 -23.49
CA LYS A 19 6.54 9.09 -24.85
C LYS A 19 6.95 8.03 -25.87
N LEU A 20 6.18 6.96 -26.01
CA LEU A 20 6.31 6.05 -27.16
C LEU A 20 5.28 6.41 -28.23
N THR A 21 5.48 7.57 -28.86
CA THR A 21 4.95 7.86 -30.19
C THR A 21 6.06 8.48 -31.03
N MET A 22 6.46 7.77 -32.08
CA MET A 22 7.27 8.34 -33.16
C MET A 22 6.47 9.46 -33.83
N ARG A 23 6.73 10.71 -33.46
CA ARG A 23 6.79 11.92 -34.32
C ARG A 23 6.96 13.14 -33.42
N SER A 24 8.07 13.85 -33.64
CA SER A 24 8.47 15.04 -32.92
C SER A 24 7.65 16.26 -33.35
N THR A 25 6.77 16.74 -32.49
CA THR A 25 6.37 18.15 -32.46
C THR A 25 6.64 18.71 -31.06
N PRO A 26 7.35 19.85 -30.94
CA PRO A 26 7.61 20.46 -29.66
C PRO A 26 6.33 21.15 -29.18
N ILE A 27 5.58 20.49 -28.31
CA ILE A 27 4.50 21.13 -27.57
C ILE A 27 5.06 21.48 -26.19
N SER A 28 5.26 22.78 -25.95
CA SER A 28 5.46 23.30 -24.61
C SER A 28 4.14 23.18 -23.86
N ILE A 29 4.14 22.38 -22.80
CA ILE A 29 2.98 22.21 -21.90
C ILE A 29 3.45 22.57 -20.50
N THR A 30 2.94 23.68 -19.99
CA THR A 30 3.05 24.09 -18.59
C THR A 30 2.08 23.27 -17.74
N ALA A 31 2.62 22.35 -16.93
CA ALA A 31 1.91 21.83 -15.76
C ALA A 31 1.67 22.98 -14.75
N PRO A 32 0.70 22.87 -13.82
CA PRO A 32 0.61 23.80 -12.69
C PRO A 32 1.89 23.66 -11.85
N ARG A 33 2.82 24.61 -12.00
CA ARG A 33 4.14 24.65 -11.35
C ARG A 33 4.14 24.34 -9.85
N ARG A 34 3.08 24.75 -9.13
CA ARG A 34 3.03 24.73 -7.66
C ARG A 34 3.29 23.37 -6.97
N ASN A 35 2.96 22.24 -7.59
CA ASN A 35 3.09 20.93 -6.93
C ASN A 35 4.36 20.16 -7.31
N LEU A 36 4.93 20.42 -8.49
CA LEU A 36 6.28 19.96 -8.83
C LEU A 36 7.31 20.79 -8.05
N ASP A 37 7.12 22.10 -7.98
CA ASP A 37 7.95 22.99 -7.17
C ASP A 37 7.94 22.57 -5.68
N SER A 38 6.82 22.05 -5.16
CA SER A 38 6.77 21.55 -3.77
C SER A 38 7.53 20.24 -3.59
N VAL A 39 7.44 19.30 -4.53
CA VAL A 39 8.21 18.04 -4.49
C VAL A 39 9.70 18.33 -4.70
N GLU A 40 10.04 19.26 -5.58
CA GLU A 40 11.42 19.72 -5.81
C GLU A 40 11.97 20.47 -4.59
N ALA A 41 11.16 21.30 -3.93
CA ALA A 41 11.53 21.94 -2.67
C ALA A 41 11.71 20.94 -1.53
N GLU A 42 10.85 19.92 -1.45
CA GLU A 42 10.99 18.81 -0.48
C GLU A 42 12.28 18.01 -0.75
N LYS A 43 12.59 17.71 -2.02
CA LYS A 43 13.88 17.11 -2.41
C LYS A 43 15.07 18.01 -2.07
N ALA A 44 14.96 19.32 -2.27
CA ALA A 44 16.03 20.27 -1.94
C ALA A 44 16.26 20.40 -0.43
N GLY A 45 15.23 20.20 0.39
CA GLY A 45 15.32 20.13 1.85
C GLY A 45 15.78 18.79 2.40
N CYS A 46 15.81 17.74 1.58
CA CYS A 46 16.26 16.41 1.97
C CYS A 46 17.80 16.34 1.98
N PRO A 47 18.43 15.83 3.07
CA PRO A 47 19.86 15.53 3.07
C PRO A 47 20.23 14.62 1.89
N LYS A 48 21.36 14.89 1.22
CA LYS A 48 21.77 14.17 0.00
C LYS A 48 21.96 12.68 0.22
N ASP A 49 22.57 12.31 1.35
CA ASP A 49 22.75 10.93 1.81
C ASP A 49 21.42 10.21 2.01
N HIS A 50 20.42 10.90 2.57
CA HIS A 50 19.07 10.37 2.73
C HIS A 50 18.40 10.13 1.37
N LEU A 51 18.46 11.11 0.46
CA LEU A 51 17.90 10.99 -0.88
C LEU A 51 18.56 9.86 -1.69
N GLU A 52 19.88 9.71 -1.59
CA GLU A 52 20.61 8.62 -2.26
C GLU A 52 20.18 7.24 -1.75
N ARG A 53 19.97 7.10 -0.43
CA ARG A 53 19.46 5.87 0.18
C ARG A 53 18.05 5.55 -0.31
N ILE A 54 17.18 6.55 -0.37
CA ILE A 54 15.82 6.45 -0.89
C ILE A 54 15.79 6.00 -2.36
N VAL A 55 16.58 6.64 -3.22
CA VAL A 55 16.70 6.29 -4.64
C VAL A 55 17.22 4.86 -4.80
N ARG A 56 18.22 4.49 -3.99
CA ARG A 56 18.75 3.13 -3.95
C ARG A 56 17.67 2.11 -3.59
N GLU A 57 16.88 2.37 -2.56
CA GLU A 57 15.80 1.49 -2.14
C GLU A 57 14.73 1.33 -3.23
N VAL A 58 14.27 2.41 -3.84
CA VAL A 58 13.29 2.35 -4.94
C VAL A 58 13.80 1.53 -6.11
N HIS A 59 15.09 1.60 -6.41
CA HIS A 59 15.70 0.79 -7.47
C HIS A 59 16.15 -0.61 -7.03
N GLY A 60 15.87 -1.00 -5.78
CA GLY A 60 16.25 -2.30 -5.24
C GLY A 60 17.77 -2.49 -5.14
N LYS A 61 18.51 -1.38 -4.95
CA LYS A 61 19.97 -1.32 -4.88
C LYS A 61 20.41 -0.99 -3.46
N GLY A 62 20.19 -1.88 -2.50
CA GLY A 62 20.65 -1.67 -1.13
C GLY A 62 20.41 -2.89 -0.23
N PRO A 63 21.11 -2.97 0.92
CA PRO A 63 20.78 -3.94 1.95
C PRO A 63 19.38 -3.67 2.52
N PRO A 64 18.75 -4.66 3.20
CA PRO A 64 17.52 -4.44 3.93
C PRO A 64 17.65 -3.24 4.87
N LEU A 65 16.62 -2.41 4.97
CA LEU A 65 16.66 -1.24 5.87
C LEU A 65 16.76 -1.62 7.35
N ILE A 66 16.25 -2.79 7.71
CA ILE A 66 16.17 -3.28 9.10
C ILE A 66 16.63 -4.74 9.11
N GLU A 67 17.59 -5.04 9.98
CA GLU A 67 18.03 -6.40 10.27
C GLU A 67 17.15 -7.00 11.38
N GLU A 68 16.43 -8.07 11.06
CA GLU A 68 15.58 -8.79 12.01
C GLU A 68 16.45 -9.70 12.91
N THR A 69 16.94 -9.16 14.02
CA THR A 69 17.59 -9.95 15.08
C THR A 69 16.55 -10.56 16.01
N ASP A 70 16.85 -11.71 16.63
CA ASP A 70 15.94 -12.36 17.60
C ASP A 70 15.53 -11.41 18.74
N GLY A 71 16.47 -10.58 19.22
CA GLY A 71 16.20 -9.58 20.25
C GLY A 71 15.22 -8.49 19.79
N LEU A 72 15.33 -8.01 18.54
CA LEU A 72 14.39 -7.05 17.97
C LEU A 72 13.00 -7.67 17.84
N LEU A 73 12.92 -8.89 17.29
CA LEU A 73 11.66 -9.61 17.08
C LEU A 73 10.93 -9.83 18.41
N HIS A 74 11.60 -10.39 19.41
CA HIS A 74 11.02 -10.69 20.71
C HIS A 74 10.54 -9.43 21.43
N SER A 75 11.40 -8.41 21.53
CA SER A 75 11.06 -7.17 22.23
C SER A 75 9.93 -6.38 21.55
N SER A 76 9.87 -6.40 20.22
CA SER A 76 8.82 -5.72 19.45
C SER A 76 7.48 -6.44 19.58
N LEU A 77 7.47 -7.78 19.52
CA LEU A 77 6.27 -8.58 19.74
C LEU A 77 5.71 -8.39 21.15
N ASP A 78 6.55 -8.46 22.18
CA ASP A 78 6.13 -8.25 23.57
C ASP A 78 5.57 -6.84 23.80
N THR A 79 6.16 -5.83 23.14
CA THR A 79 5.68 -4.46 23.26
C THR A 79 4.38 -4.25 22.49
N LEU A 80 4.25 -4.83 21.30
CA LEU A 80 3.01 -4.79 20.51
C LEU A 80 1.85 -5.45 21.24
N LYS A 81 2.06 -6.63 21.83
CA LYS A 81 1.05 -7.34 22.63
C LYS A 81 0.58 -6.50 23.82
N ARG A 82 1.50 -5.82 24.52
CA ARG A 82 1.15 -4.91 25.63
C ARG A 82 0.36 -3.69 25.16
N GLU A 83 0.73 -3.12 24.02
CA GLU A 83 0.03 -1.97 23.46
C GLU A 83 -1.40 -2.33 23.01
N LEU A 84 -1.57 -3.47 22.34
CA LEU A 84 -2.87 -3.97 21.92
C LEU A 84 -3.77 -4.42 23.09
N ALA A 85 -3.19 -4.85 24.22
CA ALA A 85 -3.95 -5.24 25.41
C ALA A 85 -4.81 -4.11 26.00
N VAL A 86 -4.47 -2.85 25.70
CA VAL A 86 -5.24 -1.65 26.11
C VAL A 86 -6.03 -1.03 24.97
N SER A 87 -6.12 -1.70 23.82
CA SER A 87 -6.89 -1.25 22.67
C SER A 87 -8.37 -1.05 23.02
N ARG A 88 -8.93 0.06 22.53
CA ARG A 88 -10.36 0.37 22.67
C ARG A 88 -11.13 0.09 21.38
N CYS A 89 -10.49 -0.43 20.35
CA CYS A 89 -11.13 -0.78 19.08
C CYS A 89 -12.05 -1.99 19.27
N ALA A 90 -13.36 -1.79 19.06
CA ALA A 90 -14.36 -2.81 19.31
C ALA A 90 -14.18 -4.01 18.37
N GLU A 91 -13.85 -3.76 17.10
CA GLU A 91 -13.64 -4.76 16.07
C GLU A 91 -12.39 -5.61 16.36
N TYR A 92 -11.30 -4.98 16.80
CA TYR A 92 -10.11 -5.69 17.25
C TYR A 92 -10.40 -6.58 18.47
N ASN A 93 -11.03 -6.02 19.51
CA ASN A 93 -11.36 -6.77 20.73
C ASN A 93 -12.29 -7.95 20.44
N ARG A 94 -13.21 -7.79 19.48
CA ARG A 94 -14.04 -8.88 18.98
C ARG A 94 -13.23 -9.95 18.26
N ALA A 95 -12.26 -9.56 17.43
CA ALA A 95 -11.35 -10.51 16.79
C ALA A 95 -10.54 -11.30 17.83
N VAL A 96 -9.98 -10.64 18.85
CA VAL A 96 -9.28 -11.31 19.97
C VAL A 96 -10.17 -12.36 20.64
N THR A 97 -11.47 -12.09 20.76
CA THR A 97 -12.42 -13.02 21.38
C THR A 97 -12.83 -14.17 20.43
N SER A 98 -12.98 -13.88 19.14
CA SER A 98 -13.55 -14.81 18.15
C SER A 98 -12.50 -15.70 17.47
N CYS A 99 -11.27 -15.21 17.32
CA CYS A 99 -10.17 -15.91 16.65
C CYS A 99 -8.82 -15.62 17.33
N SER A 100 -8.76 -15.79 18.66
CA SER A 100 -7.61 -15.49 19.52
C SER A 100 -6.29 -16.10 19.02
N GLU A 101 -6.31 -17.36 18.60
CA GLU A 101 -5.11 -18.08 18.12
C GLU A 101 -4.50 -17.42 16.89
N TYR A 102 -5.34 -16.98 15.94
CA TYR A 102 -4.90 -16.30 14.74
C TYR A 102 -4.40 -14.89 15.05
N VAL A 103 -5.19 -14.10 15.78
CA VAL A 103 -4.92 -12.69 16.10
C VAL A 103 -3.66 -12.51 16.93
N ASN A 104 -3.37 -13.45 17.84
CA ASN A 104 -2.22 -13.38 18.75
C ASN A 104 -1.02 -14.21 18.28
N SER A 105 -1.10 -14.84 17.11
CA SER A 105 0.04 -15.56 16.54
C SER A 105 1.18 -14.61 16.22
N ASP A 106 2.41 -15.02 16.52
CA ASP A 106 3.60 -14.20 16.24
C ASP A 106 3.73 -13.91 14.74
N ASP A 107 3.39 -14.87 13.87
CA ASP A 107 3.42 -14.68 12.42
C ASP A 107 2.48 -13.56 11.96
N PHE A 108 1.24 -13.52 12.48
CA PHE A 108 0.28 -12.47 12.13
C PHE A 108 0.74 -11.10 12.65
N LEU A 109 1.21 -11.03 13.90
CA LEU A 109 1.71 -9.80 14.51
C LEU A 109 2.95 -9.26 13.79
N LEU A 110 3.86 -10.14 13.37
CA LEU A 110 5.08 -9.77 12.65
C LEU A 110 4.77 -9.14 11.28
N MET A 111 3.66 -9.49 10.63
CA MET A 111 3.26 -8.82 9.39
C MET A 111 3.08 -7.31 9.59
N PHE A 112 2.42 -6.90 10.68
CA PHE A 112 2.20 -5.49 11.00
C PHE A 112 3.49 -4.79 11.42
N LEU A 113 4.30 -5.45 12.27
CA LEU A 113 5.61 -4.90 12.66
C LEU A 113 6.50 -4.67 11.45
N ARG A 114 6.58 -5.63 10.51
CA ARG A 114 7.36 -5.47 9.28
C ARG A 114 6.83 -4.35 8.39
N ALA A 115 5.50 -4.25 8.25
CA ALA A 115 4.85 -3.21 7.46
C ALA A 115 5.19 -1.79 7.94
N ASP A 116 5.21 -1.59 9.27
CA ASP A 116 5.52 -0.31 9.90
C ASP A 116 6.99 -0.17 10.34
N GLY A 117 7.89 -1.02 9.83
CA GLY A 117 9.32 -0.90 10.10
C GLY A 117 9.68 -1.01 11.59
N PHE A 118 8.96 -1.87 12.31
CA PHE A 118 9.06 -2.08 13.76
C PHE A 118 8.68 -0.86 14.62
N ASN A 119 7.96 0.11 14.05
CA ASN A 119 7.24 1.11 14.84
C ASN A 119 6.02 0.46 15.49
N VAL A 120 6.17 0.03 16.74
CA VAL A 120 5.15 -0.71 17.49
C VAL A 120 3.82 0.05 17.58
N HIS A 121 3.89 1.36 17.81
CA HIS A 121 2.69 2.19 17.91
C HIS A 121 1.93 2.27 16.58
N GLY A 122 2.66 2.47 15.48
CA GLY A 122 2.10 2.46 14.13
C GLY A 122 1.46 1.10 13.80
N ALA A 123 2.16 0.01 14.12
CA ALA A 123 1.67 -1.35 13.92
C ALA A 123 0.38 -1.63 14.71
N ALA A 124 0.29 -1.17 15.97
CA ALA A 124 -0.91 -1.31 16.77
C ALA A 124 -2.10 -0.56 16.15
N GLN A 125 -1.92 0.70 15.76
CA GLN A 125 -2.95 1.49 15.08
C GLN A 125 -3.39 0.87 13.76
N ARG A 126 -2.43 0.38 12.96
CA ARG A 126 -2.71 -0.31 11.70
C ARG A 126 -3.55 -1.56 11.94
N MET A 127 -3.26 -2.30 13.00
CA MET A 127 -3.98 -3.52 13.35
C MET A 127 -5.41 -3.24 13.84
N GLU A 128 -5.66 -2.14 14.56
CA GLU A 128 -7.04 -1.70 14.86
C GLU A 128 -7.81 -1.40 13.56
N LYS A 129 -7.20 -0.62 12.66
CA LYS A 129 -7.78 -0.29 11.34
C LYS A 129 -7.94 -1.48 10.43
N TYR A 130 -7.10 -2.50 10.57
CA TYR A 130 -7.24 -3.77 9.87
C TYR A 130 -8.59 -4.40 10.17
N TRP A 131 -8.95 -4.60 11.44
CA TRP A 131 -10.19 -5.27 11.80
C TRP A 131 -11.44 -4.45 11.47
N GLU A 132 -11.38 -3.12 11.61
CA GLU A 132 -12.44 -2.22 11.13
C GLU A 132 -12.72 -2.42 9.62
N HIS A 133 -11.66 -2.41 8.79
CA HIS A 133 -11.80 -2.55 7.34
C HIS A 133 -12.16 -3.97 6.92
N ARG A 134 -11.61 -4.99 7.59
CA ARG A 134 -11.93 -6.39 7.34
C ARG A 134 -13.42 -6.64 7.57
N LEU A 135 -13.98 -6.16 8.68
CA LEU A 135 -15.41 -6.23 8.94
C LEU A 135 -16.24 -5.47 7.89
N ARG A 136 -15.82 -4.24 7.55
CA ARG A 136 -16.54 -3.40 6.57
C ARG A 136 -16.60 -4.02 5.17
N LEU A 137 -15.55 -4.72 4.75
CA LEU A 137 -15.42 -5.29 3.40
C LEU A 137 -16.10 -6.66 3.27
N PHE A 138 -15.92 -7.53 4.27
CA PHE A 138 -16.32 -8.93 4.19
C PHE A 138 -17.54 -9.29 5.04
N GLY A 139 -18.00 -8.38 5.89
CA GLY A 139 -19.12 -8.64 6.79
C GLY A 139 -18.75 -9.60 7.93
N ASP A 140 -19.74 -9.85 8.78
CA ASP A 140 -19.56 -10.49 10.08
C ASP A 140 -19.08 -11.95 9.97
N GLU A 141 -19.69 -12.71 9.06
CA GLU A 141 -19.50 -14.16 8.89
C GLU A 141 -18.09 -14.53 8.41
N VAL A 142 -17.44 -13.61 7.69
CA VAL A 142 -16.13 -13.84 7.07
C VAL A 142 -15.03 -13.12 7.85
N ALA A 143 -15.29 -11.90 8.35
CA ALA A 143 -14.23 -11.05 8.89
C ALA A 143 -13.49 -11.69 10.07
N PHE A 144 -14.19 -12.42 10.94
CA PHE A 144 -13.63 -12.98 12.17
C PHE A 144 -13.21 -14.45 12.08
N GLN A 145 -13.15 -15.01 10.87
CA GLN A 145 -12.65 -16.37 10.70
C GLN A 145 -11.16 -16.47 11.09
N PRO A 146 -10.72 -17.54 11.78
CA PRO A 146 -9.36 -17.70 12.30
C PRO A 146 -8.35 -18.10 11.21
N ARG A 147 -8.42 -17.45 10.06
CA ARG A 147 -7.58 -17.70 8.88
C ARG A 147 -7.52 -16.46 7.98
N PRO A 148 -6.57 -16.39 7.03
CA PRO A 148 -6.63 -15.42 5.94
C PRO A 148 -7.89 -15.55 5.09
N ILE A 149 -8.25 -14.46 4.41
CA ILE A 149 -9.29 -14.43 3.38
C ILE A 149 -8.86 -15.34 2.21
N ARG A 150 -9.76 -16.21 1.78
CA ARG A 150 -9.56 -17.15 0.66
C ARG A 150 -10.42 -16.73 -0.53
N LEU A 151 -10.12 -17.30 -1.70
CA LEU A 151 -10.96 -17.13 -2.90
C LEU A 151 -12.42 -17.55 -2.67
N THR A 152 -12.66 -18.53 -1.81
CA THR A 152 -14.02 -19.00 -1.45
C THR A 152 -14.82 -18.00 -0.62
N ASP A 153 -14.17 -16.96 -0.09
CA ASP A 153 -14.82 -15.88 0.65
C ASP A 153 -15.20 -14.70 -0.25
N LEU A 154 -14.83 -14.75 -1.53
CA LEU A 154 -15.17 -13.76 -2.55
C LEU A 154 -16.47 -14.17 -3.26
N SER A 155 -17.29 -13.19 -3.61
CA SER A 155 -18.52 -13.44 -4.38
C SER A 155 -18.21 -13.80 -5.84
N ASP A 156 -19.22 -14.27 -6.59
CA ASP A 156 -19.05 -14.54 -8.02
C ASP A 156 -18.71 -13.26 -8.80
N GLU A 157 -19.24 -12.11 -8.38
CA GLU A 157 -18.93 -10.78 -8.93
C GLU A 157 -17.47 -10.41 -8.64
N ASP A 158 -17.01 -10.58 -7.39
CA ASP A 158 -15.60 -10.37 -7.02
C ASP A 158 -14.67 -11.23 -7.91
N LEU A 159 -15.01 -12.51 -8.09
CA LEU A 159 -14.24 -13.42 -8.93
C LEU A 159 -14.27 -13.03 -10.41
N ALA A 160 -15.40 -12.52 -10.91
CA ALA A 160 -15.50 -11.99 -12.26
C ALA A 160 -14.60 -10.76 -12.46
N THR A 161 -14.60 -9.81 -11.51
CA THR A 161 -13.69 -8.65 -11.51
C THR A 161 -12.23 -9.07 -11.39
N LEU A 162 -11.91 -10.06 -10.55
CA LEU A 162 -10.54 -10.58 -10.45
C LEU A 162 -10.06 -11.17 -11.78
N ARG A 163 -10.95 -11.86 -12.51
CA ARG A 163 -10.67 -12.42 -13.83
C ARG A 163 -10.58 -11.36 -14.94
N SER A 164 -11.15 -10.18 -14.76
CA SER A 164 -11.16 -9.12 -15.78
C SER A 164 -9.79 -8.42 -15.98
N THR A 165 -8.71 -8.94 -15.38
CA THR A 165 -7.29 -8.54 -15.52
C THR A 165 -6.92 -7.16 -14.97
N GLY A 166 -7.85 -6.45 -14.34
CA GLY A 166 -7.62 -5.11 -13.84
C GLY A 166 -6.67 -5.00 -12.63
N LEU A 167 -6.55 -6.05 -11.81
CA LEU A 167 -5.65 -6.07 -10.65
C LEU A 167 -4.99 -7.44 -10.53
N GLN A 168 -3.66 -7.49 -10.53
CA GLN A 168 -2.90 -8.75 -10.63
C GLN A 168 -1.64 -8.72 -9.76
N LEU A 169 -1.39 -9.82 -9.06
CA LEU A 169 -0.09 -10.12 -8.47
C LEU A 169 0.77 -10.82 -9.54
N LEU A 170 1.88 -10.21 -9.95
CA LEU A 170 2.73 -10.79 -10.99
C LEU A 170 3.58 -11.94 -10.42
N PRO A 171 3.85 -13.00 -11.21
CA PRO A 171 4.65 -14.15 -10.77
C PRO A 171 6.16 -13.85 -10.73
N ILE A 172 6.56 -12.62 -11.03
CA ILE A 172 7.94 -12.16 -11.03
C ILE A 172 8.17 -11.17 -9.89
N ARG A 173 9.40 -11.17 -9.40
CA ARG A 173 9.89 -10.25 -8.37
C ARG A 173 10.87 -9.28 -9.00
N ASP A 174 11.02 -8.13 -8.36
CA ASP A 174 12.10 -7.22 -8.71
C ASP A 174 13.46 -7.73 -8.16
N LYS A 175 14.55 -7.00 -8.42
CA LYS A 175 15.90 -7.40 -7.98
C LYS A 175 16.08 -7.43 -6.47
N ALA A 176 15.24 -6.71 -5.71
CA ALA A 176 15.25 -6.72 -4.25
C ALA A 176 14.26 -7.74 -3.65
N GLY A 177 13.67 -8.62 -4.48
CA GLY A 177 12.74 -9.65 -4.02
C GLY A 177 11.32 -9.15 -3.75
N ARG A 178 10.99 -7.90 -4.11
CA ARG A 178 9.68 -7.28 -3.89
C ARG A 178 8.62 -7.87 -4.81
N ALA A 179 7.42 -8.04 -4.29
CA ALA A 179 6.27 -8.42 -5.11
C ALA A 179 5.82 -7.23 -5.99
N LEU A 180 5.39 -7.54 -7.21
CA LEU A 180 4.87 -6.56 -8.15
C LEU A 180 3.35 -6.72 -8.28
N ILE A 181 2.60 -5.66 -8.00
CA ILE A 181 1.14 -5.64 -8.14
C ILE A 181 0.80 -4.70 -9.30
N LEU A 182 0.26 -5.27 -10.37
CA LEU A 182 -0.20 -4.54 -11.55
C LEU A 182 -1.66 -4.14 -11.37
N SER A 183 -1.95 -2.86 -11.59
CA SER A 183 -3.30 -2.32 -11.67
C SER A 183 -3.49 -1.66 -13.03
N THR A 184 -4.58 -2.01 -13.73
CA THR A 184 -5.02 -1.40 -14.97
C THR A 184 -6.45 -0.91 -14.80
N ARG A 185 -6.64 0.37 -14.47
CA ARG A 185 -7.96 0.89 -14.05
C ARG A 185 -9.06 0.64 -15.08
N ARG A 186 -8.76 0.77 -16.37
CA ARG A 186 -9.75 0.56 -17.45
C ARG A 186 -10.22 -0.89 -17.60
N LYS A 187 -9.43 -1.84 -17.10
CA LYS A 187 -9.75 -3.28 -17.11
C LYS A 187 -10.35 -3.75 -15.78
N CYS A 188 -10.32 -2.92 -14.74
CA CYS A 188 -11.06 -3.15 -13.51
C CYS A 188 -12.55 -2.89 -13.79
N LEU A 189 -13.29 -3.92 -14.16
CA LEU A 189 -14.74 -3.87 -14.26
C LEU A 189 -15.32 -4.26 -12.90
N PHE A 190 -15.91 -3.30 -12.20
CA PHE A 190 -16.53 -3.51 -10.89
C PHE A 190 -17.83 -2.72 -10.82
N GLU A 191 -18.78 -3.23 -10.05
CA GLU A 191 -20.07 -2.57 -9.80
C GLU A 191 -20.02 -1.77 -8.49
N ASP A 192 -19.38 -2.34 -7.45
CA ASP A 192 -19.16 -1.70 -6.15
C ASP A 192 -17.67 -1.50 -5.85
N ARG A 193 -17.33 -0.34 -5.26
CA ARG A 193 -15.98 -0.04 -4.75
C ARG A 193 -15.53 -1.06 -3.71
N LYS A 194 -16.45 -1.68 -2.96
CA LYS A 194 -16.11 -2.74 -2.00
C LYS A 194 -15.53 -3.97 -2.68
N GLU A 195 -15.92 -4.28 -3.93
CA GLU A 195 -15.34 -5.38 -4.70
C GLU A 195 -13.84 -5.14 -4.89
N ILE A 196 -13.45 -3.95 -5.38
CA ILE A 196 -12.04 -3.58 -5.52
C ILE A 196 -11.32 -3.58 -4.16
N GLY A 197 -12.00 -3.15 -3.09
CA GLY A 197 -11.47 -3.24 -1.73
C GLY A 197 -11.16 -4.68 -1.30
N ARG A 198 -12.09 -5.62 -1.53
CA ARG A 198 -11.92 -7.05 -1.23
C ARG A 198 -10.84 -7.70 -2.09
N LEU A 199 -10.76 -7.36 -3.37
CA LEU A 199 -9.72 -7.88 -4.27
C LEU A 199 -8.33 -7.35 -3.93
N THR A 200 -8.24 -6.07 -3.59
CA THR A 200 -7.01 -5.46 -3.07
C THR A 200 -6.59 -6.19 -1.79
N TRP A 201 -7.52 -6.42 -0.86
CA TRP A 201 -7.25 -7.16 0.36
C TRP A 201 -6.69 -8.57 0.08
N TYR A 202 -7.37 -9.34 -0.78
CA TYR A 202 -6.99 -10.69 -1.12
C TYR A 202 -5.60 -10.75 -1.78
N LEU A 203 -5.35 -9.93 -2.80
CA LEU A 203 -4.08 -9.96 -3.54
C LEU A 203 -2.89 -9.56 -2.68
N PHE A 204 -3.07 -8.59 -1.80
CA PHE A 204 -2.01 -8.17 -0.88
C PHE A 204 -1.72 -9.25 0.16
N HIS A 205 -2.76 -9.90 0.72
CA HIS A 205 -2.53 -11.03 1.61
C HIS A 205 -1.87 -12.22 0.91
N ALA A 206 -2.25 -12.52 -0.33
CA ALA A 206 -1.59 -13.55 -1.13
C ALA A 206 -0.09 -13.25 -1.34
N ALA A 207 0.26 -11.97 -1.58
CA ALA A 207 1.66 -11.57 -1.65
C ALA A 207 2.40 -11.73 -0.31
N LEU A 208 1.72 -11.45 0.80
CA LEU A 208 2.29 -11.49 2.15
C LEU A 208 2.42 -12.90 2.73
N GLU A 209 1.93 -13.95 2.06
CA GLU A 209 2.23 -15.35 2.44
C GLU A 209 3.74 -15.63 2.41
N ASP A 210 4.49 -14.90 1.59
CA ASP A 210 5.94 -14.97 1.55
C ASP A 210 6.58 -13.95 2.51
N VAL A 211 7.26 -14.45 3.55
CA VAL A 211 8.01 -13.64 4.54
C VAL A 211 9.05 -12.74 3.88
N GLY A 212 9.64 -13.16 2.75
CA GLY A 212 10.50 -12.33 1.93
C GLY A 212 9.79 -11.07 1.43
N VAL A 213 8.52 -11.17 0.99
CA VAL A 213 7.70 -10.01 0.60
C VAL A 213 7.42 -9.12 1.80
N GLN A 214 7.08 -9.69 2.95
CA GLN A 214 6.81 -8.90 4.15
C GLN A 214 8.03 -8.03 4.50
N ARG A 215 9.24 -8.59 4.35
CA ARG A 215 10.52 -7.91 4.58
C ARG A 215 10.92 -6.92 3.50
N SER A 216 10.67 -7.23 2.23
CA SER A 216 11.10 -6.42 1.09
C SER A 216 10.08 -5.35 0.71
N GLY A 217 8.80 -5.58 0.98
CA GLY A 217 7.67 -4.76 0.56
C GLY A 217 7.17 -5.09 -0.84
N VAL A 218 6.30 -4.21 -1.35
CA VAL A 218 5.63 -4.34 -2.66
C VAL A 218 5.85 -3.11 -3.54
N ILE A 219 5.73 -3.31 -4.84
CA ILE A 219 5.73 -2.25 -5.86
C ILE A 219 4.40 -2.26 -6.59
N LEU A 220 3.77 -1.09 -6.69
CA LEU A 220 2.52 -0.92 -7.42
C LEU A 220 2.83 -0.39 -8.82
N LEU A 221 2.41 -1.13 -9.84
CA LEU A 221 2.49 -0.72 -11.23
C LEU A 221 1.09 -0.30 -11.68
N MET A 222 0.85 0.99 -11.80
CA MET A 222 -0.44 1.54 -12.23
C MET A 222 -0.37 1.92 -13.71
N TYR A 223 -1.06 1.16 -14.56
CA TYR A 223 -1.18 1.41 -15.99
C TYR A 223 -2.55 2.01 -16.32
N ASP A 224 -2.57 3.29 -16.65
CA ASP A 224 -3.75 4.01 -17.09
C ASP A 224 -3.55 4.46 -18.55
N ASP A 225 -3.76 3.52 -19.49
CA ASP A 225 -3.58 3.73 -20.92
C ASP A 225 -4.86 4.21 -21.63
N GLY A 226 -4.73 5.22 -22.49
CA GLY A 226 -5.81 5.74 -23.32
C GLY A 226 -6.54 6.95 -22.74
N PRO A 227 -7.64 7.39 -23.38
CA PRO A 227 -8.31 8.64 -23.02
C PRO A 227 -8.94 8.54 -21.62
N PHE A 228 -8.22 9.00 -20.61
CA PHE A 228 -8.71 9.14 -19.25
C PHE A 228 -9.44 10.49 -19.10
N GLY A 229 -10.77 10.45 -19.08
CA GLY A 229 -11.64 11.59 -18.77
C GLY A 229 -11.99 11.69 -17.28
N LEU A 230 -12.61 12.80 -16.87
CA LEU A 230 -13.03 13.01 -15.47
C LEU A 230 -14.06 11.98 -15.01
N GLU A 231 -14.87 11.47 -15.93
CA GLU A 231 -15.86 10.43 -15.70
C GLU A 231 -15.26 9.09 -15.24
N HIS A 232 -13.97 8.87 -15.51
CA HIS A 232 -13.23 7.69 -15.07
C HIS A 232 -12.53 7.88 -13.72
N TYR A 233 -12.53 9.11 -13.18
CA TYR A 233 -11.90 9.42 -11.90
C TYR A 233 -12.87 9.20 -10.74
N ASP A 234 -12.65 8.13 -9.98
CA ASP A 234 -13.40 7.85 -8.75
C ASP A 234 -12.58 8.20 -7.50
N ARG A 235 -12.79 9.42 -6.98
CA ARG A 235 -12.12 9.90 -5.76
C ARG A 235 -12.39 9.01 -4.53
N LYS A 236 -13.58 8.42 -4.42
CA LYS A 236 -13.93 7.58 -3.27
C LYS A 236 -13.20 6.24 -3.34
N LEU A 237 -13.02 5.71 -4.54
CA LEU A 237 -12.20 4.52 -4.77
C LEU A 237 -10.74 4.80 -4.44
N ASP A 238 -10.18 5.90 -4.95
CA ASP A 238 -8.77 6.24 -4.68
C ASP A 238 -8.52 6.44 -3.18
N LYS A 239 -9.46 7.08 -2.47
CA LYS A 239 -9.41 7.20 -1.02
C LYS A 239 -9.46 5.83 -0.33
N LEU A 240 -10.36 4.93 -0.74
CA LEU A 240 -10.45 3.58 -0.18
C LEU A 240 -9.13 2.81 -0.38
N CYS A 241 -8.60 2.78 -1.60
CA CYS A 241 -7.34 2.09 -1.90
C CYS A 241 -6.19 2.67 -1.08
N LEU A 242 -6.11 4.00 -0.97
CA LEU A 242 -5.08 4.65 -0.17
C LEU A 242 -5.20 4.30 1.31
N GLU A 243 -6.40 4.37 1.90
CA GLU A 243 -6.65 3.97 3.29
C GLU A 243 -6.24 2.50 3.53
N LEU A 244 -6.59 1.60 2.62
CA LEU A 244 -6.21 0.19 2.72
C LEU A 244 -4.69 0.02 2.73
N LEU A 245 -3.99 0.61 1.77
CA LEU A 245 -2.54 0.46 1.62
C LEU A 245 -1.74 1.10 2.75
N THR A 246 -2.22 2.22 3.28
CA THR A 246 -1.40 3.09 4.14
C THR A 246 -1.74 2.96 5.61
N GLN A 247 -2.96 2.55 5.94
CA GLN A 247 -3.46 2.56 7.32
C GLN A 247 -3.98 1.20 7.80
N SER A 248 -4.30 0.26 6.91
CA SER A 248 -5.05 -0.94 7.30
C SER A 248 -4.30 -2.24 6.99
N LEU A 249 -3.89 -2.45 5.75
CA LEU A 249 -3.20 -3.67 5.33
C LEU A 249 -1.77 -3.69 5.90
N PRO A 250 -1.28 -4.86 6.38
CA PRO A 250 0.09 -5.04 6.84
C PRO A 250 1.05 -5.19 5.66
N VAL A 251 1.04 -4.20 4.77
CA VAL A 251 1.93 -4.13 3.61
C VAL A 251 2.80 -2.89 3.71
N ARG A 252 4.03 -3.03 3.22
CA ARG A 252 4.95 -1.92 3.02
C ARG A 252 5.03 -1.57 1.52
N PRO A 253 4.25 -0.59 1.03
CA PRO A 253 4.46 -0.08 -0.32
C PRO A 253 5.82 0.60 -0.39
N ILE A 254 6.66 0.22 -1.35
CA ILE A 254 8.00 0.83 -1.52
C ILE A 254 7.96 1.89 -2.61
N ALA A 255 7.28 1.59 -3.71
CA ALA A 255 7.11 2.53 -4.80
C ALA A 255 5.80 2.31 -5.53
N VAL A 256 5.29 3.41 -6.08
CA VAL A 256 4.18 3.40 -7.03
C VAL A 256 4.71 3.94 -8.36
N HIS A 257 4.71 3.08 -9.37
CA HIS A 257 5.02 3.46 -10.74
C HIS A 257 3.72 3.72 -11.49
N HIS A 258 3.49 4.99 -11.82
CA HIS A 258 2.30 5.38 -12.56
C HIS A 258 2.65 5.64 -14.03
N PHE A 259 2.08 4.85 -14.92
CA PHE A 259 2.18 4.95 -16.36
C PHE A 259 0.86 5.48 -16.91
N TYR A 260 0.88 6.67 -17.51
CA TYR A 260 -0.30 7.27 -18.12
C TYR A 260 0.08 8.06 -19.38
N ASP A 261 -0.85 8.18 -20.31
CA ASP A 261 -0.74 8.98 -21.54
C ASP A 261 -1.72 10.17 -21.58
N SER A 262 -2.77 10.16 -20.75
CA SER A 262 -3.76 11.22 -20.66
C SER A 262 -3.22 12.49 -19.99
N LYS A 263 -3.46 13.66 -20.61
CA LYS A 263 -3.18 14.97 -20.00
C LYS A 263 -4.04 15.25 -18.77
N MET A 264 -5.19 14.59 -18.60
CA MET A 264 -6.02 14.75 -17.41
C MET A 264 -5.28 14.32 -16.15
N MET A 265 -4.42 13.29 -16.25
CA MET A 265 -3.64 12.80 -15.12
C MET A 265 -2.63 13.84 -14.62
N ASP A 266 -2.16 14.76 -15.46
CA ASP A 266 -1.32 15.88 -15.04
C ASP A 266 -2.08 16.82 -14.05
N PHE A 267 -3.42 16.81 -14.05
CA PHE A 267 -4.28 17.55 -13.10
C PHE A 267 -4.71 16.73 -11.89
N VAL A 268 -5.01 15.45 -12.08
CA VAL A 268 -5.51 14.55 -11.02
C VAL A 268 -4.40 14.13 -10.07
N LEU A 269 -3.22 13.78 -10.61
CA LEU A 269 -2.14 13.21 -9.82
C LEU A 269 -1.65 14.13 -8.69
N PRO A 270 -1.48 15.45 -8.87
CA PRO A 270 -1.08 16.30 -7.76
C PRO A 270 -2.10 16.34 -6.61
N PHE A 271 -3.39 16.17 -6.90
CA PHE A 271 -4.42 16.05 -5.87
C PHE A 271 -4.33 14.70 -5.14
N VAL A 272 -4.11 13.61 -5.88
CA VAL A 272 -3.87 12.28 -5.29
C VAL A 272 -2.64 12.34 -4.38
N LEU A 273 -1.51 12.87 -4.86
CA LEU A 273 -0.29 13.06 -4.07
C LEU A 273 -0.54 13.92 -2.82
N PHE A 274 -1.37 14.96 -2.91
CA PHE A 274 -1.75 15.75 -1.75
C PHE A 274 -2.42 14.89 -0.66
N LEU A 275 -3.33 13.99 -1.05
CA LEU A 275 -4.02 13.07 -0.14
C LEU A 275 -3.09 11.98 0.46
N MET A 276 -2.02 11.61 -0.26
CA MET A 276 -1.10 10.54 0.15
C MET A 276 -0.22 10.89 1.37
N GLY A 277 -0.28 12.12 1.90
CA GLY A 277 0.59 12.54 3.00
C GLY A 277 2.05 12.73 2.56
N ARG A 278 2.90 13.26 3.44
CA ARG A 278 4.30 13.56 3.08
C ARG A 278 5.17 12.32 2.90
N GLU A 279 4.83 11.23 3.58
CA GLU A 279 5.65 10.02 3.63
C GLU A 279 5.55 9.18 2.36
N ILE A 280 4.50 9.41 1.54
CA ILE A 280 4.23 8.62 0.33
C ILE A 280 4.48 9.42 -0.95
N ARG A 281 4.57 10.75 -0.86
CA ARG A 281 4.91 11.61 -1.99
C ARG A 281 6.39 11.51 -2.34
#